data_AF-A0A955Z6W7-F1
#
_entry.id   AF-A0A955Z6W7-F1
#
_cell.length_a   1.000
_cell.length_b   1.000
_cell.length_c   1.000
_cell.angle_alpha   90.00
_cell.angle_beta   90.00
_cell.angle_gamma   90.00
#
_symmetry.space_group_name_H-M   'P 1'
#
loop_
_entity.id
_entity.type
_entity.pdbx_description
1 polymer ?
#
loop_
_entity_poly.entity_id
_entity_poly.type
_entity_poly.pdbx_seq_one_letter_code
_entity_poly.pdbx_strand_id
1 'polypeptide(L)'
;MRSRVRVPSAWALALCALFACSKPAKHVAEAGVTPSASPVGDEPDASTRPTATSSPPTASSSATAQQAPSAGPDAPASPQLELRTGASPYDWRLDARGLPAVSTDGRRVAVLLRDHDGMRGFPNGALVILDVDRDKVVSKTPLLSSDELAKALTPPQLAALEAKVRARLARAEVLVAAVTWTKSAAAEHVWDADAGAFSLPDVAGVAARLVGERLRLTDATTSRVLLDQDARPWQLPEIPLGPGLTPCAFSPEVAALAVDRARRVAFVLVAQTVTRGGDTCDAPVAPHAFRLAP
;
A
#
# COMPACT_ATOMS: atom_id res chain seq x y z
N MET A 1 57.96 -7.77 -7.31
CA MET A 1 57.91 -6.29 -7.25
C MET A 1 56.46 -5.84 -7.34
N ARG A 2 55.84 -5.44 -6.23
CA ARG A 2 54.43 -5.03 -6.18
C ARG A 2 54.36 -3.49 -6.14
N SER A 3 53.88 -2.91 -7.24
CA SER A 3 53.66 -1.46 -7.37
C SER A 3 52.42 -1.06 -6.57
N ARG A 4 52.60 -0.19 -5.58
CA ARG A 4 51.51 0.43 -4.80
C ARG A 4 51.15 1.74 -5.49
N VAL A 5 49.99 1.79 -6.14
CA VAL A 5 49.39 3.04 -6.64
C VAL A 5 48.77 3.77 -5.46
N ARG A 6 49.29 4.96 -5.14
CA ARG A 6 48.69 5.91 -4.18
C ARG A 6 47.68 6.77 -4.93
N VAL A 7 46.41 6.73 -4.51
CA VAL A 7 45.38 7.66 -4.97
C VAL A 7 45.43 8.91 -4.06
N PRO A 8 45.49 10.13 -4.59
CA PRO A 8 45.57 11.33 -3.78
C PRO A 8 44.20 11.71 -3.18
N SER A 9 44.21 11.86 -1.86
CA SER A 9 43.12 12.33 -1.00
C SER A 9 42.94 13.84 -1.17
N ALA A 10 41.97 14.28 -1.99
CA ALA A 10 41.70 15.71 -2.19
C ALA A 10 40.21 16.04 -2.40
N TRP A 11 39.29 15.29 -1.78
CA TRP A 11 37.84 15.53 -1.86
C TRP A 11 37.15 15.39 -0.50
N ALA A 12 37.74 15.98 0.55
CA ALA A 12 37.12 16.07 1.86
C ALA A 12 37.39 17.49 2.41
N LEU A 13 36.55 18.46 2.02
CA LEU A 13 36.31 19.75 2.68
C LEU A 13 35.47 20.66 1.75
N ALA A 14 34.17 20.38 1.62
CA ALA A 14 33.19 21.33 1.05
C ALA A 14 31.75 20.89 1.38
N LEU A 15 31.42 20.74 2.66
CA LEU A 15 30.06 20.38 3.10
C LEU A 15 29.80 20.83 4.56
N CYS A 16 29.92 22.13 4.84
CA CYS A 16 29.64 22.67 6.18
C CYS A 16 29.01 24.08 6.23
N ALA A 17 28.47 24.65 5.15
CA ALA A 17 28.10 26.08 5.17
C ALA A 17 26.74 26.45 4.54
N LEU A 18 25.68 25.65 4.71
CA LEU A 18 24.33 26.03 4.24
C LEU A 18 23.17 25.67 5.20
N PHE A 19 23.39 25.70 6.52
CA PHE A 19 22.29 25.62 7.50
C PHE A 19 22.44 26.69 8.58
N ALA A 20 22.03 27.91 8.25
CA ALA A 20 21.67 28.93 9.25
C ALA A 20 20.68 29.92 8.63
N CYS A 21 19.69 30.33 9.42
CA CYS A 21 18.62 31.32 9.14
C CYS A 21 17.31 30.77 8.54
N SER A 22 16.53 30.02 9.34
CA SER A 22 15.06 30.10 9.28
C SER A 22 14.54 30.89 10.50
N LYS A 23 13.74 31.92 10.22
CA LYS A 23 13.12 32.80 11.23
C LYS A 23 11.91 32.09 11.88
N PRO A 24 11.63 32.33 13.17
CA PRO A 24 10.41 31.80 13.81
C PRO A 24 9.18 32.57 13.32
N ALA A 25 8.14 31.82 12.94
CA ALA A 25 6.83 32.37 12.59
C ALA A 25 6.07 32.80 13.86
N LYS A 26 5.45 33.98 13.81
CA LYS A 26 4.57 34.51 14.84
C LYS A 26 3.29 33.67 14.90
N HIS A 27 3.00 33.08 16.06
CA HIS A 27 1.69 32.52 16.39
C HIS A 27 0.70 33.67 16.59
N VAL A 28 -0.39 33.65 15.82
CA VAL A 28 -1.61 34.42 16.09
C VAL A 28 -2.53 33.50 16.88
N ALA A 29 -2.99 33.97 18.04
CA ALA A 29 -4.00 33.33 18.88
C ALA A 29 -5.37 33.91 18.55
N GLU A 30 -6.40 33.05 18.44
CA GLU A 30 -7.85 33.31 18.56
C GLU A 30 -8.58 32.02 18.12
N ALA A 31 -9.74 31.60 18.60
CA ALA A 31 -10.61 31.98 19.70
C ALA A 31 -11.50 30.74 19.97
N GLY A 32 -11.96 30.59 21.21
CA GLY A 32 -12.71 29.41 21.66
C GLY A 32 -14.05 29.19 20.93
N VAL A 33 -14.36 27.92 20.68
CA VAL A 33 -15.71 27.45 20.32
C VAL A 33 -16.10 26.38 21.33
N THR A 34 -17.17 26.64 22.08
CA THR A 34 -17.79 25.70 23.03
C THR A 34 -18.61 24.63 22.30
N PRO A 35 -18.56 23.36 22.72
CA PRO A 35 -19.42 22.32 22.15
C PRO A 35 -20.86 22.43 22.70
N SER A 36 -21.82 22.46 21.78
CA SER A 36 -23.26 22.39 22.07
C SER A 36 -23.67 20.92 22.13
N ALA A 37 -24.16 20.48 23.29
CA ALA A 37 -24.76 19.15 23.47
C ALA A 37 -26.09 19.06 22.70
N SER A 38 -26.31 17.93 22.02
CA SER A 38 -27.63 17.55 21.48
C SER A 38 -28.20 16.36 22.25
N PRO A 39 -29.53 16.29 22.42
CA PRO A 39 -30.20 15.39 23.35
C PRO A 39 -30.39 13.96 22.81
N VAL A 40 -30.46 13.04 23.77
CA VAL A 40 -30.90 11.65 23.68
C VAL A 40 -32.33 11.59 23.15
N GLY A 41 -32.56 10.75 22.13
CA GLY A 41 -33.88 10.41 21.61
C GLY A 41 -34.08 8.90 21.60
N ASP A 42 -35.16 8.47 22.24
CA ASP A 42 -35.59 7.10 22.51
C ASP A 42 -35.90 6.25 21.25
N GLU A 43 -35.74 4.93 21.43
CA GLU A 43 -36.22 3.83 20.58
C GLU A 43 -37.74 3.90 20.30
N PRO A 44 -38.20 3.28 19.20
CA PRO A 44 -38.93 2.03 19.40
C PRO A 44 -38.67 0.90 18.37
N ASP A 45 -38.77 -0.31 18.92
CA ASP A 45 -39.06 -1.62 18.32
C ASP A 45 -39.88 -1.62 17.00
N ALA A 46 -39.42 -2.40 16.02
CA ALA A 46 -40.29 -3.05 15.04
C ALA A 46 -39.61 -4.27 14.39
N SER A 47 -39.89 -5.43 14.99
CA SER A 47 -39.66 -6.76 14.45
C SER A 47 -40.40 -6.98 13.11
N THR A 48 -39.71 -7.45 12.07
CA THR A 48 -40.35 -8.20 10.97
C THR A 48 -39.39 -9.22 10.36
N ARG A 49 -39.82 -10.48 10.42
CA ARG A 49 -39.14 -11.69 9.93
C ARG A 49 -39.65 -12.02 8.53
N PRO A 50 -38.83 -12.07 7.47
CA PRO A 50 -39.25 -12.62 6.20
C PRO A 50 -39.13 -14.15 6.17
N THR A 51 -40.21 -14.76 5.72
CA THR A 51 -40.46 -16.19 5.51
C THR A 51 -39.67 -16.69 4.30
N ALA A 52 -38.98 -17.83 4.46
CA ALA A 52 -38.30 -18.53 3.37
C ALA A 52 -39.32 -19.27 2.48
N THR A 53 -39.24 -19.05 1.16
CA THR A 53 -39.93 -19.86 0.14
C THR A 53 -38.88 -20.67 -0.60
N SER A 54 -38.80 -21.97 -0.29
CA SER A 54 -37.99 -22.96 -0.97
C SER A 54 -38.52 -23.23 -2.38
N SER A 55 -37.65 -23.13 -3.39
CA SER A 55 -37.89 -23.66 -4.74
C SER A 55 -37.09 -24.95 -4.94
N PRO A 56 -37.62 -25.95 -5.69
CA PRO A 56 -36.97 -27.23 -5.91
C PRO A 56 -35.81 -27.16 -6.93
N PRO A 57 -34.81 -28.05 -6.83
CA PRO A 57 -33.71 -28.11 -7.79
C PRO A 57 -34.14 -28.76 -9.11
N THR A 58 -34.02 -28.03 -10.21
CA THR A 58 -34.12 -28.57 -11.57
C THR A 58 -32.79 -29.22 -11.95
N ALA A 59 -32.81 -30.54 -12.14
CA ALA A 59 -31.71 -31.29 -12.73
C ALA A 59 -31.47 -30.80 -14.16
N SER A 60 -30.27 -30.30 -14.46
CA SER A 60 -29.82 -30.01 -15.82
C SER A 60 -28.60 -30.85 -16.17
N SER A 61 -28.79 -31.60 -17.25
CA SER A 61 -27.91 -32.52 -17.94
C SER A 61 -26.45 -32.07 -18.07
N SER A 62 -25.57 -33.00 -17.71
CA SER A 62 -24.15 -33.00 -18.03
C SER A 62 -23.94 -33.11 -19.55
N ALA A 63 -23.71 -31.99 -20.23
CA ALA A 63 -23.05 -31.98 -21.53
C ALA A 63 -21.54 -31.92 -21.29
N THR A 64 -20.85 -33.04 -21.50
CA THR A 64 -19.40 -33.14 -21.46
C THR A 64 -18.81 -32.39 -22.65
N ALA A 65 -18.63 -31.08 -22.52
CA ALA A 65 -17.83 -30.29 -23.45
C ALA A 65 -16.36 -30.69 -23.26
N GLN A 66 -15.83 -31.37 -24.28
CA GLN A 66 -14.44 -31.75 -24.41
C GLN A 66 -13.57 -30.49 -24.36
N GLN A 67 -12.98 -30.22 -23.20
CA GLN A 67 -12.08 -29.10 -22.96
C GLN A 67 -10.90 -29.20 -23.94
N ALA A 68 -10.82 -28.23 -24.86
CA ALA A 68 -9.62 -28.03 -25.64
C ALA A 68 -8.42 -27.83 -24.69
N PRO A 69 -7.23 -28.37 -25.02
CA PRO A 69 -6.04 -28.23 -24.17
C PRO A 69 -5.79 -26.75 -23.92
N SER A 70 -5.94 -26.36 -22.66
CA SER A 70 -5.68 -25.01 -22.18
C SER A 70 -4.31 -24.58 -22.69
N ALA A 71 -4.28 -23.45 -23.41
CA ALA A 71 -3.05 -22.79 -23.79
C ALA A 71 -2.11 -22.76 -22.57
N GLY A 72 -0.83 -23.08 -22.79
CA GLY A 72 0.17 -23.08 -21.72
C GLY A 72 0.14 -21.76 -20.91
N PRO A 73 0.65 -21.77 -19.67
CA PRO A 73 0.57 -20.62 -18.78
C PRO A 73 0.99 -19.35 -19.53
N ASP A 74 0.06 -18.40 -19.62
CA ASP A 74 0.25 -17.13 -20.33
C ASP A 74 1.64 -16.58 -20.01
N ALA A 75 2.37 -16.20 -21.06
CA ALA A 75 3.69 -15.59 -20.91
C ALA A 75 3.62 -14.48 -19.85
N PRO A 76 4.60 -14.38 -18.95
CA PRO A 76 4.54 -13.43 -17.84
C PRO A 76 4.35 -12.02 -18.39
N ALA A 77 3.14 -11.48 -18.23
CA ALA A 77 2.85 -10.11 -18.60
C ALA A 77 3.70 -9.22 -17.68
N SER A 78 4.60 -8.44 -18.29
CA SER A 78 5.37 -7.44 -17.56
C SER A 78 4.38 -6.47 -16.89
N PRO A 79 4.62 -6.05 -15.63
CA PRO A 79 3.75 -5.09 -14.98
C PRO A 79 3.61 -3.82 -15.81
N GLN A 80 2.39 -3.32 -15.92
CA GLN A 80 2.06 -2.12 -16.68
C GLN A 80 1.57 -1.03 -15.73
N LEU A 81 2.04 0.19 -15.95
CA LEU A 81 1.66 1.36 -15.16
C LEU A 81 0.89 2.33 -16.07
N GLU A 82 -0.31 2.72 -15.67
CA GLU A 82 -1.18 3.58 -16.47
C GLU A 82 -1.60 4.81 -15.64
N LEU A 83 -1.58 6.00 -16.25
CA LEU A 83 -2.21 7.19 -15.68
C LEU A 83 -3.58 7.39 -16.31
N ARG A 84 -4.62 7.40 -15.48
CA ARG A 84 -5.94 7.89 -15.86
C ARG A 84 -6.15 9.29 -15.32
N THR A 85 -6.54 10.20 -16.19
CA THR A 85 -6.80 11.61 -15.87
C THR A 85 -8.27 11.93 -16.05
N GLY A 86 -8.79 12.83 -15.21
CA GLY A 86 -10.13 13.40 -15.37
C GLY A 86 -10.08 14.93 -15.44
N ALA A 87 -11.26 15.55 -15.43
CA ALA A 87 -11.38 17.01 -15.49
C ALA A 87 -10.86 17.70 -14.22
N SER A 88 -10.91 17.00 -13.09
CA SER A 88 -10.40 17.46 -11.80
C SER A 88 -9.09 16.76 -11.41
N PRO A 89 -8.16 17.43 -10.70
CA PRO A 89 -7.00 16.76 -10.11
C PRO A 89 -7.38 15.61 -9.16
N TYR A 90 -8.57 15.65 -8.57
CA TYR A 90 -9.10 14.59 -7.70
C TYR A 90 -9.52 13.33 -8.46
N ASP A 91 -9.73 13.43 -9.77
CA ASP A 91 -10.13 12.30 -10.62
C ASP A 91 -8.93 11.49 -11.12
N TRP A 92 -7.71 11.97 -10.89
CA TRP A 92 -6.50 11.31 -11.38
C TRP A 92 -6.26 10.01 -10.62
N ARG A 93 -5.90 8.94 -11.34
CA ARG A 93 -5.63 7.62 -10.78
C ARG A 93 -4.40 7.01 -11.44
N LEU A 94 -3.59 6.34 -10.64
CA LEU A 94 -2.53 5.46 -11.12
C LEU A 94 -3.04 4.03 -11.05
N ASP A 95 -3.10 3.36 -12.20
CA ASP A 95 -3.43 1.95 -12.28
C ASP A 95 -2.15 1.14 -12.49
N ALA A 96 -2.05 0.01 -11.81
CA ALA A 96 -0.91 -0.91 -11.94
C ALA A 96 -1.39 -2.33 -12.25
N ARG A 97 -1.42 -2.68 -13.54
CA ARG A 97 -1.81 -4.04 -13.94
C ARG A 97 -0.63 -4.98 -13.72
N GLY A 98 -0.91 -6.08 -13.02
CA GLY A 98 0.09 -7.12 -12.77
C GLY A 98 0.99 -6.86 -11.57
N LEU A 99 0.77 -5.78 -10.81
CA LEU A 99 1.35 -5.61 -9.47
C LEU A 99 0.34 -6.10 -8.39
N PRO A 100 0.80 -6.57 -7.22
CA PRO A 100 2.19 -6.86 -6.85
C PRO A 100 2.81 -7.94 -7.74
N ALA A 101 4.10 -7.80 -8.04
CA ALA A 101 4.84 -8.75 -8.87
C ALA A 101 6.14 -9.17 -8.20
N VAL A 102 6.49 -10.45 -8.35
CA VAL A 102 7.73 -11.04 -7.83
C VAL A 102 8.70 -11.25 -8.99
N SER A 103 9.96 -10.90 -8.81
CA SER A 103 11.00 -11.13 -9.83
C SER A 103 11.17 -12.63 -10.06
N THR A 104 11.58 -13.03 -11.26
CA THR A 104 11.74 -14.46 -11.62
C THR A 104 12.68 -15.22 -10.69
N ASP A 105 13.72 -14.57 -10.17
CA ASP A 105 14.67 -15.10 -9.18
C ASP A 105 14.15 -15.07 -7.73
N GLY A 106 12.95 -14.51 -7.51
CA GLY A 106 12.33 -14.37 -6.19
C GLY A 106 13.04 -13.40 -5.25
N ARG A 107 13.96 -12.56 -5.73
CA ARG A 107 14.75 -11.64 -4.87
C ARG A 107 14.10 -10.29 -4.67
N ARG A 108 13.16 -9.91 -5.54
CA ARG A 108 12.52 -8.60 -5.51
C ARG A 108 11.01 -8.69 -5.62
N VAL A 109 10.33 -7.74 -5.00
CA VAL A 109 8.90 -7.49 -5.17
C VAL A 109 8.72 -6.06 -5.69
N ALA A 110 7.95 -5.88 -6.75
CA ALA A 110 7.50 -4.58 -7.22
C ALA A 110 6.04 -4.36 -6.81
N VAL A 111 5.72 -3.17 -6.31
CA VAL A 111 4.37 -2.75 -5.91
C VAL A 111 4.13 -1.28 -6.24
N LEU A 112 2.88 -0.93 -6.53
CA LEU A 112 2.43 0.47 -6.55
C LEU A 112 1.87 0.79 -5.16
N LEU A 113 2.45 1.77 -4.47
CA LEU A 113 1.97 2.21 -3.17
C LEU A 113 1.50 3.66 -3.23
N ARG A 114 0.41 3.95 -2.51
CA ARG A 114 0.00 5.31 -2.21
C ARG A 114 0.88 5.83 -1.07
N ASP A 115 1.53 6.96 -1.31
CA ASP A 115 2.25 7.69 -0.27
C ASP A 115 1.28 8.36 0.70
N HIS A 116 1.74 8.50 1.95
CA HIS A 116 1.03 9.29 2.95
C HIS A 116 1.04 10.76 2.55
N ASP A 117 -0.15 11.37 2.42
CA ASP A 117 -0.32 12.78 2.07
C ASP A 117 -0.90 13.64 3.20
N GLY A 118 -1.03 13.12 4.42
CA GLY A 118 -1.57 13.89 5.54
C GLY A 118 -3.03 14.27 5.32
N MET A 119 -3.83 13.33 4.82
CA MET A 119 -5.28 13.50 4.58
C MET A 119 -5.65 14.61 3.58
N ARG A 120 -4.72 15.07 2.73
CA ARG A 120 -5.01 16.11 1.71
C ARG A 120 -5.97 15.61 0.63
N GLY A 121 -6.12 14.30 0.48
CA GLY A 121 -7.06 13.67 -0.45
C GLY A 121 -6.65 13.80 -1.91
N PHE A 122 -5.43 14.28 -2.19
CA PHE A 122 -4.93 14.33 -3.55
C PHE A 122 -4.37 12.97 -3.94
N PRO A 123 -4.75 12.44 -5.12
CA PRO A 123 -4.18 11.19 -5.62
C PRO A 123 -2.65 11.26 -5.61
N ASN A 124 -2.01 10.17 -5.20
CA ASN A 124 -0.57 10.07 -5.22
C ASN A 124 -0.18 8.60 -5.41
N GLY A 125 1.08 8.36 -5.73
CA GLY A 125 1.62 7.01 -5.73
C GLY A 125 3.05 6.92 -6.22
N ALA A 126 3.71 5.86 -5.78
CA ALA A 126 5.09 5.55 -6.11
C ALA A 126 5.22 4.07 -6.46
N LEU A 127 6.06 3.77 -7.47
CA LEU A 127 6.55 2.42 -7.69
C LEU A 127 7.61 2.12 -6.63
N VAL A 128 7.39 1.08 -5.85
CA VAL A 128 8.31 0.62 -4.80
C VAL A 128 8.81 -0.76 -5.16
N ILE A 129 10.13 -0.95 -5.07
CA ILE A 129 10.79 -2.24 -5.23
C ILE A 129 11.44 -2.62 -3.90
N LEU A 130 11.05 -3.77 -3.36
CA LEU A 130 11.59 -4.35 -2.14
C LEU A 130 12.60 -5.46 -2.46
N ASP A 131 13.64 -5.57 -1.65
CA ASP A 131 14.51 -6.74 -1.54
C ASP A 131 13.89 -7.72 -0.54
N VAL A 132 13.64 -8.95 -0.98
CA VAL A 132 12.94 -9.99 -0.22
C VAL A 132 13.77 -10.54 0.93
N ASP A 133 15.09 -10.62 0.76
CA ASP A 133 15.95 -11.25 1.77
C ASP A 133 16.25 -10.29 2.94
N ARG A 134 16.15 -8.98 2.69
CA ARG A 134 16.45 -7.92 3.65
C ARG A 134 15.23 -7.16 4.16
N ASP A 135 14.05 -7.47 3.63
CA ASP A 135 12.81 -6.72 3.85
C ASP A 135 13.04 -5.20 3.74
N LYS A 136 13.65 -4.77 2.62
CA LYS A 136 14.11 -3.39 2.45
C LYS A 136 13.69 -2.80 1.12
N VAL A 137 13.17 -1.58 1.15
CA VAL A 137 12.96 -0.77 -0.05
C VAL A 137 14.31 -0.45 -0.70
N VAL A 138 14.53 -0.97 -1.90
CA VAL A 138 15.74 -0.72 -2.70
C VAL A 138 15.55 0.35 -3.76
N SER A 139 14.30 0.58 -4.18
CA SER A 139 13.94 1.68 -5.07
C SER A 139 12.55 2.21 -4.73
N LYS A 140 12.40 3.53 -4.71
CA LYS A 140 11.12 4.22 -4.59
C LYS A 140 11.09 5.32 -5.64
N THR A 141 10.25 5.15 -6.65
CA THR A 141 10.10 6.10 -7.76
C THR A 141 8.74 6.78 -7.65
N PRO A 142 8.67 8.05 -7.19
CA PRO A 142 7.41 8.77 -7.13
C PRO A 142 6.88 8.98 -8.55
N LEU A 143 5.62 8.58 -8.77
CA LEU A 143 4.95 8.71 -10.06
C LEU A 143 4.03 9.93 -10.05
N LEU A 144 3.18 10.03 -9.03
CA LEU A 144 2.22 11.11 -8.83
C LEU A 144 2.38 11.68 -7.42
N SER A 145 2.54 13.00 -7.31
CA SER A 145 2.72 13.71 -6.03
C SER A 145 1.48 14.52 -5.71
N SER A 146 0.98 14.38 -4.48
CA SER A 146 -0.11 15.19 -3.94
C SER A 146 0.23 16.69 -3.92
N ASP A 147 1.47 17.06 -3.60
CA ASP A 147 1.91 18.46 -3.54
C ASP A 147 1.97 19.14 -4.91
N GLU A 148 2.31 18.38 -5.96
CA GLU A 148 2.31 18.90 -7.32
C GLU A 148 0.89 19.06 -7.85
N LEU A 149 0.00 18.10 -7.54
CA LEU A 149 -1.43 18.21 -7.86
C LEU A 149 -2.09 19.39 -7.16
N ALA A 150 -1.82 19.59 -5.86
CA ALA A 150 -2.35 20.72 -5.09
C ALA A 150 -1.96 22.08 -5.66
N LYS A 151 -0.86 22.16 -6.42
CA LYS A 151 -0.37 23.38 -7.09
C LYS A 151 -0.87 23.51 -8.54
N ALA A 152 -1.36 22.43 -9.14
CA ALA A 152 -1.83 22.39 -10.51
C ALA A 152 -3.35 22.57 -10.58
N LEU A 153 -3.81 23.79 -10.30
CA LEU A 153 -5.25 24.09 -10.18
C LEU A 153 -5.88 24.66 -11.46
N THR A 154 -5.08 24.93 -12.48
CA THR A 154 -5.54 25.42 -13.79
C THR A 154 -5.30 24.40 -14.89
N PRO A 155 -6.09 24.40 -15.99
CA PRO A 155 -5.90 23.45 -17.08
C PRO A 155 -4.48 23.42 -17.67
N PRO A 156 -3.78 24.56 -17.91
CA PRO A 156 -2.40 24.53 -18.38
C PRO A 156 -1.42 23.90 -17.38
N GLN A 157 -1.63 24.11 -16.08
CA GLN A 157 -0.80 23.50 -15.04
C GLN A 157 -1.04 21.99 -14.94
N LEU A 158 -2.30 21.54 -15.07
CA LEU A 158 -2.66 20.12 -15.10
C LEU A 158 -2.01 19.43 -16.31
N ALA A 159 -2.10 20.02 -17.50
CA ALA A 159 -1.45 19.47 -18.70
C ALA A 159 0.08 19.36 -18.54
N ALA A 160 0.71 20.39 -17.94
CA ALA A 160 2.14 20.36 -17.64
C ALA A 160 2.51 19.29 -16.61
N LEU A 161 1.67 19.09 -15.58
CA LEU A 161 1.86 18.03 -14.60
C LEU A 161 1.65 16.65 -15.24
N GLU A 162 0.67 16.48 -16.11
CA GLU A 162 0.39 15.23 -16.81
C GLU A 162 1.61 14.78 -17.61
N ALA A 163 2.20 15.69 -18.39
CA ALA A 163 3.41 15.42 -19.15
C ALA A 163 4.58 14.96 -18.24
N LYS A 164 4.74 15.60 -17.06
CA LYS A 164 5.75 15.19 -16.07
C LYS A 164 5.48 13.79 -15.51
N VAL A 165 4.24 13.47 -15.18
CA VAL A 165 3.83 12.17 -14.65
C VAL A 165 4.02 11.08 -15.71
N ARG A 166 3.63 11.32 -16.97
CA ARG A 166 3.88 10.39 -18.09
C ARG A 166 5.37 10.13 -18.30
N ALA A 167 6.23 11.14 -18.19
CA ALA A 167 7.68 10.95 -18.25
C ALA A 167 8.23 10.14 -17.07
N ARG A 168 7.64 10.24 -15.87
CA ARG A 168 8.00 9.39 -14.72
C ARG A 168 7.55 7.96 -14.92
N LEU A 169 6.35 7.75 -15.44
CA LEU A 169 5.82 6.42 -15.79
C LEU A 169 6.72 5.71 -16.80
N ALA A 170 7.10 6.37 -17.90
CA ALA A 170 8.02 5.78 -18.88
C ALA A 170 9.37 5.36 -18.25
N ARG A 171 9.92 6.15 -17.33
CA ARG A 171 11.13 5.76 -16.59
C ARG A 171 10.90 4.56 -15.67
N ALA A 172 9.76 4.53 -15.00
CA ALA A 172 9.39 3.41 -14.12
C ALA A 172 9.17 2.12 -14.92
N GLU A 173 8.55 2.20 -16.10
CA GLU A 173 8.39 1.07 -17.02
C GLU A 173 9.74 0.50 -17.47
N VAL A 174 10.73 1.36 -17.76
CA VAL A 174 12.10 0.90 -18.06
C VAL A 174 12.72 0.16 -16.87
N LEU A 175 12.53 0.67 -15.64
CA LEU A 175 13.04 0.00 -14.43
C LEU A 175 12.39 -1.37 -14.21
N VAL A 176 11.09 -1.48 -14.48
CA VAL A 176 10.36 -2.75 -14.38
C VAL A 176 10.79 -3.68 -15.52
N ALA A 177 10.89 -3.21 -16.76
CA ALA A 177 11.29 -4.03 -17.91
C ALA A 177 12.71 -4.61 -17.80
N ALA A 178 13.59 -4.01 -16.99
CA ALA A 178 14.94 -4.53 -16.72
C ALA A 178 14.97 -5.85 -15.93
N VAL A 179 13.82 -6.29 -15.39
CA VAL A 179 13.67 -7.52 -14.62
C VAL A 179 12.50 -8.31 -15.19
N THR A 180 12.64 -9.63 -15.30
CA THR A 180 11.50 -10.49 -15.63
C THR A 180 10.67 -10.72 -14.38
N TRP A 181 9.37 -10.43 -14.45
CA TRP A 181 8.45 -10.52 -13.31
C TRP A 181 7.44 -11.65 -13.48
N THR A 182 6.80 -12.02 -12.39
CA THR A 182 5.60 -12.87 -12.40
C THR A 182 4.57 -12.24 -11.48
N LYS A 183 3.34 -12.14 -11.98
CA LYS A 183 2.21 -11.66 -11.22
C LYS A 183 1.97 -12.58 -10.03
N SER A 184 1.87 -12.02 -8.83
CA SER A 184 1.51 -12.78 -7.63
C SER A 184 0.00 -12.93 -7.53
N ALA A 185 -0.46 -14.03 -6.93
CA ALA A 185 -1.84 -14.08 -6.47
C ALA A 185 -1.97 -13.09 -5.31
N ALA A 186 -2.82 -12.08 -5.47
CA ALA A 186 -3.01 -11.03 -4.49
C ALA A 186 -4.48 -11.01 -4.06
N ALA A 187 -4.72 -10.79 -2.77
CA ALA A 187 -5.96 -10.18 -2.33
C ALA A 187 -5.67 -8.79 -1.81
N GLU A 188 -6.53 -7.88 -2.21
CA GLU A 188 -6.61 -6.54 -1.64
C GLU A 188 -7.74 -6.55 -0.61
N HIS A 189 -7.57 -5.81 0.49
CA HIS A 189 -8.66 -5.63 1.43
C HIS A 189 -9.81 -4.87 0.75
N VAL A 190 -11.02 -5.39 0.91
CA VAL A 190 -12.23 -4.58 0.88
C VAL A 190 -12.51 -4.20 2.33
N TRP A 191 -12.55 -2.91 2.65
CA TRP A 191 -12.92 -2.44 3.98
C TRP A 191 -14.42 -2.72 4.19
N ASP A 192 -14.75 -3.49 5.24
CA ASP A 192 -16.13 -3.61 5.75
C ASP A 192 -16.15 -2.98 7.14
N ALA A 193 -16.71 -1.77 7.22
CA ALA A 193 -16.73 -0.96 8.44
C ALA A 193 -17.60 -1.58 9.55
N ASP A 194 -18.53 -2.46 9.19
CA ASP A 194 -19.62 -2.88 10.06
C ASP A 194 -19.30 -4.18 10.84
N ALA A 195 -18.27 -4.93 10.43
CA ALA A 195 -17.99 -6.27 10.96
C ALA A 195 -17.05 -6.30 12.18
N GLY A 196 -16.38 -5.20 12.54
CA GLY A 196 -15.50 -5.11 13.72
C GLY A 196 -14.33 -6.11 13.77
N ALA A 197 -14.10 -6.89 12.70
CA ALA A 197 -13.06 -7.89 12.57
C ALA A 197 -12.51 -7.89 11.14
N PHE A 198 -11.20 -7.67 11.02
CA PHE A 198 -10.49 -7.72 9.76
C PHE A 198 -10.26 -9.18 9.37
N SER A 199 -10.92 -9.62 8.31
CA SER A 199 -10.63 -10.91 7.69
C SER A 199 -10.13 -10.66 6.28
N LEU A 200 -8.83 -10.85 6.07
CA LEU A 200 -8.30 -11.02 4.73
C LEU A 200 -8.80 -12.36 4.19
N PRO A 201 -9.38 -12.40 2.98
CA PRO A 201 -9.67 -13.69 2.36
C PRO A 201 -8.37 -14.47 2.17
N ASP A 202 -8.45 -15.80 2.29
CA ASP A 202 -7.30 -16.67 2.06
C ASP A 202 -6.70 -16.44 0.66
N VAL A 203 -5.44 -16.02 0.60
CA VAL A 203 -4.77 -15.71 -0.67
C VAL A 203 -3.94 -16.88 -1.10
N ALA A 204 -4.33 -17.55 -2.19
CA ALA A 204 -3.68 -18.77 -2.66
C ALA A 204 -3.55 -19.83 -1.54
N GLY A 205 -4.61 -19.97 -0.72
CA GLY A 205 -4.65 -20.88 0.43
C GLY A 205 -3.67 -20.51 1.54
N VAL A 206 -3.35 -19.22 1.72
CA VAL A 206 -2.53 -18.71 2.82
C VAL A 206 -3.35 -17.74 3.65
N ALA A 207 -3.44 -18.02 4.94
CA ALA A 207 -4.03 -17.12 5.93
C ALA A 207 -2.93 -16.27 6.57
N ALA A 208 -3.21 -14.99 6.79
CA ALA A 208 -2.32 -14.06 7.48
C ALA A 208 -2.92 -13.60 8.81
N ARG A 209 -2.08 -13.53 9.84
CA ARG A 209 -2.45 -12.98 11.15
C ARG A 209 -1.31 -12.12 11.68
N LEU A 210 -1.64 -10.90 12.10
CA LEU A 210 -0.72 -9.98 12.76
C LEU A 210 -1.16 -9.82 14.23
N VAL A 211 -0.27 -10.07 15.17
CA VAL A 211 -0.51 -9.87 16.61
C VAL A 211 0.58 -8.98 17.16
N GLY A 212 0.24 -7.74 17.51
CA GLY A 212 1.24 -6.70 17.72
C GLY A 212 2.05 -6.50 16.44
N GLU A 213 3.36 -6.65 16.51
CA GLU A 213 4.24 -6.57 15.32
C GLU A 213 4.55 -7.95 14.71
N ARG A 214 4.04 -9.04 15.30
CA ARG A 214 4.39 -10.40 14.89
C ARG A 214 3.44 -10.90 13.81
N LEU A 215 3.96 -11.02 12.59
CA LEU A 215 3.24 -11.58 11.45
C LEU A 215 3.42 -13.09 11.39
N ARG A 216 2.30 -13.80 11.29
CA ARG A 216 2.26 -15.24 11.05
C ARG A 216 1.45 -15.54 9.78
N LEU A 217 2.08 -16.25 8.85
CA LEU A 217 1.43 -16.79 7.65
C LEU A 217 1.31 -18.31 7.80
N THR A 218 0.11 -18.84 7.55
CA THR A 218 -0.16 -20.28 7.62
C THR A 218 -0.81 -20.75 6.34
N ASP A 219 -0.39 -21.93 5.87
CA ASP A 219 -1.09 -22.64 4.81
C ASP A 219 -2.47 -23.06 5.30
N ALA A 220 -3.53 -22.57 4.67
CA ALA A 220 -4.92 -22.75 5.11
C ALA A 220 -5.37 -24.22 5.02
N THR A 221 -4.78 -25.02 4.11
CA THR A 221 -5.15 -26.42 3.93
C THR A 221 -4.47 -27.33 4.95
N THR A 222 -3.19 -27.09 5.22
CA THR A 222 -2.35 -27.95 6.06
C THR A 222 -2.12 -27.41 7.46
N SER A 223 -2.57 -26.18 7.75
CA SER A 223 -2.26 -25.43 8.98
C SER A 223 -0.76 -25.25 9.25
N ARG A 224 0.09 -25.50 8.25
CA ARG A 224 1.54 -25.38 8.36
C ARG A 224 1.94 -23.92 8.42
N VAL A 225 2.83 -23.57 9.34
CA VAL A 225 3.42 -22.23 9.41
C VAL A 225 4.39 -22.02 8.26
N LEU A 226 4.11 -21.02 7.43
CA LEU A 226 4.94 -20.62 6.28
C LEU A 226 5.88 -19.46 6.63
N LEU A 227 5.45 -18.59 7.55
CA LEU A 227 6.22 -17.45 8.03
C LEU A 227 5.80 -17.15 9.48
N ASP A 228 6.77 -16.81 10.32
CA ASP A 228 6.56 -16.32 11.68
C ASP A 228 7.71 -15.34 11.97
N GLN A 229 7.49 -14.05 11.67
CA GLN A 229 8.50 -12.99 11.73
C GLN A 229 7.88 -11.65 12.13
N ASP A 230 8.71 -10.70 12.52
CA ASP A 230 8.23 -9.36 12.85
C ASP A 230 8.00 -8.56 11.54
N ALA A 231 6.81 -7.98 11.41
CA ALA A 231 6.45 -7.04 10.35
C ALA A 231 6.22 -5.68 11.00
N ARG A 232 7.31 -4.93 11.18
CA ARG A 232 7.29 -3.66 11.90
C ARG A 232 6.39 -2.67 11.18
N PRO A 233 5.32 -2.19 11.81
CA PRO A 233 4.46 -1.24 11.16
C PRO A 233 5.17 0.11 11.03
N TRP A 234 4.60 0.99 10.22
CA TRP A 234 5.09 2.36 10.16
C TRP A 234 5.04 3.01 11.54
N GLN A 235 6.12 3.67 11.95
CA GLN A 235 6.18 4.39 13.22
C GLN A 235 5.91 5.87 12.97
N LEU A 236 4.89 6.41 13.67
CA LEU A 236 4.64 7.84 13.69
C LEU A 236 5.84 8.54 14.32
N PRO A 237 6.47 9.51 13.64
CA PRO A 237 7.43 10.38 14.29
C PRO A 237 6.76 11.00 15.52
N GLU A 238 7.43 11.00 16.68
CA GLU A 238 6.87 11.65 17.86
C GLU A 238 6.71 13.14 17.58
N ILE A 239 5.45 13.57 17.36
CA ILE A 239 5.11 14.98 17.20
C ILE A 239 4.55 15.45 18.53
N PRO A 240 5.19 16.44 19.20
CA PRO A 240 4.63 17.00 20.42
C PRO A 240 3.28 17.65 20.11
N LEU A 241 2.23 17.11 20.72
CA LEU A 241 0.87 17.63 20.55
C LEU A 241 0.66 18.84 21.46
N GLY A 242 0.01 19.86 20.93
CA GLY A 242 -0.43 21.02 21.72
C GLY A 242 -1.46 20.63 22.79
N PRO A 243 -1.63 21.47 23.83
CA PRO A 243 -2.62 21.21 24.87
C PRO A 243 -4.03 21.05 24.28
N GLY A 244 -4.75 20.02 24.72
CA GLY A 244 -6.13 19.74 24.29
C GLY A 244 -6.27 18.83 23.06
N LEU A 245 -5.17 18.39 22.45
CA LEU A 245 -5.20 17.40 21.36
C LEU A 245 -5.09 15.97 21.90
N THR A 246 -5.97 15.09 21.44
CA THR A 246 -5.91 13.65 21.74
C THR A 246 -4.85 13.00 20.85
N PRO A 247 -3.89 12.24 21.42
CA PRO A 247 -2.94 11.50 20.61
C PRO A 247 -3.63 10.44 19.75
N CYS A 248 -3.15 10.30 18.52
CA CYS A 248 -3.54 9.20 17.66
C CYS A 248 -3.00 7.90 18.25
N ALA A 249 -3.88 6.95 18.52
CA ALA A 249 -3.53 5.58 18.82
C ALA A 249 -3.83 4.73 17.59
N PHE A 250 -2.89 3.85 17.26
CA PHE A 250 -2.99 2.98 16.11
C PHE A 250 -2.88 1.51 16.51
N SER A 251 -3.53 0.64 15.74
CA SER A 251 -3.30 -0.80 15.77
C SER A 251 -2.80 -1.24 14.39
N PRO A 252 -1.68 -1.98 14.33
CA PRO A 252 -1.16 -2.47 13.07
C PRO A 252 -2.00 -3.64 12.56
N GLU A 253 -2.31 -3.62 11.27
CA GLU A 253 -3.18 -4.59 10.62
C GLU A 253 -2.67 -4.94 9.23
N VAL A 254 -2.99 -6.14 8.74
CA VAL A 254 -2.61 -6.53 7.38
C VAL A 254 -3.63 -5.97 6.40
N ALA A 255 -3.22 -5.00 5.60
CA ALA A 255 -4.05 -4.33 4.59
C ALA A 255 -3.97 -4.98 3.20
N ALA A 256 -2.91 -5.73 2.89
CA ALA A 256 -2.84 -6.50 1.66
C ALA A 256 -1.90 -7.69 1.82
N LEU A 257 -2.20 -8.77 1.10
CA LEU A 257 -1.37 -9.95 1.03
C LEU A 257 -1.28 -10.43 -0.42
N ALA A 258 -0.05 -10.69 -0.87
CA ALA A 258 0.18 -11.42 -2.10
C ALA A 258 1.22 -12.51 -1.91
N VAL A 259 1.00 -13.66 -2.54
CA VAL A 259 1.84 -14.85 -2.38
C VAL A 259 2.24 -15.39 -3.74
N ASP A 260 3.54 -15.68 -3.89
CA ASP A 260 4.10 -16.50 -4.96
C ASP A 260 4.70 -17.76 -4.33
N ARG A 261 3.92 -18.84 -4.32
CA ARG A 261 4.35 -20.14 -3.77
C ARG A 261 5.51 -20.74 -4.54
N ALA A 262 5.52 -20.60 -5.87
CA ALA A 262 6.58 -21.16 -6.71
C ALA A 262 7.95 -20.57 -6.35
N ARG A 263 7.99 -19.29 -5.97
CA ARG A 263 9.21 -18.58 -5.57
C ARG A 263 9.38 -18.47 -4.05
N ARG A 264 8.41 -18.96 -3.29
CA ARG A 264 8.34 -18.85 -1.83
C ARG A 264 8.50 -17.41 -1.36
N VAL A 265 7.73 -16.50 -1.95
CA VAL A 265 7.72 -15.07 -1.59
C VAL A 265 6.33 -14.67 -1.15
N ALA A 266 6.26 -13.88 -0.08
CA ALA A 266 5.05 -13.15 0.30
C ALA A 266 5.34 -11.65 0.33
N PHE A 267 4.40 -10.87 -0.21
CA PHE A 267 4.31 -9.43 -0.02
C PHE A 267 3.18 -9.15 0.96
N VAL A 268 3.44 -8.29 1.94
CA VAL A 268 2.48 -7.92 2.97
C VAL A 268 2.48 -6.42 3.13
N LEU A 269 1.31 -5.80 3.07
CA LEU A 269 1.15 -4.39 3.40
C LEU A 269 0.57 -4.30 4.80
N VAL A 270 1.28 -3.68 5.73
CA VAL A 270 0.81 -3.46 7.10
C VAL A 270 0.32 -2.01 7.22
N ALA A 271 -0.97 -1.81 7.46
CA ALA A 271 -1.54 -0.49 7.73
C ALA A 271 -1.61 -0.20 9.23
N GLN A 272 -1.64 1.06 9.58
CA GLN A 272 -1.95 1.53 10.93
C GLN A 272 -3.42 1.97 10.97
N THR A 273 -4.28 1.19 11.62
CA THR A 273 -5.70 1.55 11.80
C THR A 273 -5.86 2.42 13.03
N VAL A 274 -6.55 3.55 12.90
CA VAL A 274 -6.80 4.48 14.01
C VAL A 274 -7.77 3.84 15.00
N THR A 275 -7.31 3.57 16.23
CA THR A 275 -8.14 3.03 17.32
C THR A 275 -8.60 4.11 18.29
N ARG A 276 -7.91 5.25 18.31
CA ARG A 276 -8.28 6.44 19.07
C ARG A 276 -7.70 7.68 18.39
N GLY A 277 -8.45 8.76 18.35
CA GLY A 277 -8.02 10.01 17.72
C GLY A 277 -9.18 10.73 17.05
N GLY A 278 -8.88 11.77 16.29
CA GLY A 278 -9.85 12.45 15.42
C GLY A 278 -9.46 12.32 13.95
N ASP A 279 -10.17 13.04 13.09
CA ASP A 279 -9.99 13.03 11.62
C ASP A 279 -8.59 13.45 11.14
N THR A 280 -7.75 13.95 12.05
CA THR A 280 -6.36 14.33 11.81
C THR A 280 -5.39 13.14 11.88
N CYS A 281 -5.85 11.95 12.29
CA CYS A 281 -5.03 10.76 12.37
C CYS A 281 -4.93 10.08 11.00
N ASP A 282 -3.77 10.22 10.35
CA ASP A 282 -3.47 9.52 9.10
C ASP A 282 -3.14 8.05 9.38
N ALA A 283 -3.49 7.15 8.46
CA ALA A 283 -3.35 5.70 8.54
C ALA A 283 -2.27 5.21 7.56
N PRO A 284 -0.97 5.41 7.86
CA PRO A 284 0.12 5.05 6.97
C PRO A 284 0.29 3.53 6.85
N VAL A 285 0.98 3.15 5.77
CA VAL A 285 1.25 1.77 5.44
C VAL A 285 2.75 1.48 5.36
N ALA A 286 3.15 0.30 5.78
CA ALA A 286 4.50 -0.25 5.66
C ALA A 286 4.48 -1.49 4.75
N PRO A 287 5.17 -1.45 3.60
CA PRO A 287 5.30 -2.62 2.75
C PRO A 287 6.40 -3.56 3.27
N HIS A 288 6.12 -4.86 3.25
CA HIS A 288 7.06 -5.91 3.60
C HIS A 288 7.14 -6.98 2.53
N ALA A 289 8.32 -7.59 2.40
CA ALA A 289 8.54 -8.73 1.52
C ALA A 289 9.34 -9.82 2.25
N PHE A 290 8.82 -11.05 2.27
CA PHE A 290 9.37 -12.15 3.03
C PHE A 290 9.62 -13.40 2.19
N ARG A 291 10.65 -14.15 2.57
CA ARG A 291 10.87 -15.52 2.13
C ARG A 291 10.01 -16.48 2.96
N LEU A 292 9.23 -17.32 2.29
CA LEU A 292 8.45 -18.37 2.93
C LEU A 292 9.31 -19.61 3.19
N ALA A 293 8.99 -20.32 4.27
CA ALA A 293 9.56 -21.63 4.55
C ALA A 293 9.28 -22.60 3.38
N PRO A 294 10.23 -23.52 3.05
CA PRO A 294 9.99 -24.62 2.10
C PRO A 294 8.81 -25.45 2.53
#